data_AF-A0AAV5ZUM3-F1
#
_entry.id   AF-A0AAV5ZUM3-F1
#
_cell.length_a   1.000
_cell.length_b   1.000
_cell.length_c   1.000
_cell.angle_alpha   90.00
_cell.angle_beta   90.00
_cell.angle_gamma   90.00
#
_symmetry.space_group_name_H-M   'P 1'
#
loop_
_entity.id
_entity.type
_entity.pdbx_description
1 polymer ?
#
loop_
_entity_poly.entity_id
_entity_poly.type
_entity_poly.pdbx_seq_one_letter_code
_entity_poly.pdbx_strand_id
1 'polypeptide(L)' 'MSAGEAPIKQAVKWIDEQLRDDPKADRTRLIDEAGRRFDLTPLDSEFLLRHLSGRKPS' A
#
# COMPACT_ATOMS: atom_id res chain seq x y z
N MET A 1 8.97 -12.81 20.54
CA MET A 1 7.74 -12.33 19.90
C MET A 1 7.70 -12.98 18.54
N SER A 2 6.68 -13.80 18.25
CA SER A 2 6.47 -14.31 16.89
C SER A 2 6.44 -13.08 15.99
N ALA A 3 7.43 -12.93 15.11
CA ALA A 3 7.56 -11.72 14.31
C ALA A 3 6.33 -11.65 13.40
N GLY A 4 5.29 -10.94 13.85
CA GLY A 4 4.14 -10.62 13.03
C GLY A 4 4.64 -10.00 11.73
N GLU A 5 3.94 -10.29 10.63
CA GLU A 5 4.26 -9.67 9.35
C GLU A 5 4.39 -8.15 9.52
N ALA A 6 5.45 -7.57 8.95
CA ALA A 6 5.70 -6.14 9.04
C ALA A 6 4.46 -5.37 8.51
N PRO A 7 4.02 -4.29 9.18
CA PRO A 7 2.82 -3.55 8.78
C PRO A 7 2.79 -3.13 7.31
N ILE A 8 3.97 -2.83 6.75
CA ILE A 8 4.15 -2.53 5.32
C ILE A 8 3.73 -3.67 4.40
N LYS A 9 3.96 -4.94 4.78
CA LYS A 9 3.54 -6.11 3.98
C LYS A 9 2.02 -6.27 4.00
N GLN A 10 1.40 -6.03 5.16
CA GLN A 10 -0.05 -6.07 5.30
C GLN A 10 -0.71 -4.96 4.49
N ALA A 11 -0.12 -3.76 4.48
CA ALA A 11 -0.54 -2.64 3.65
C ALA A 11 -0.47 -2.96 2.14
N VAL A 12 0.66 -3.52 1.66
CA VAL A 12 0.80 -3.92 0.25
C VAL A 12 -0.29 -4.92 -0.15
N LYS A 13 -0.51 -5.95 0.69
CA LYS A 13 -1.53 -6.97 0.41
C LYS A 13 -2.93 -6.35 0.33
N TRP A 14 -3.28 -5.48 1.27
CA TRP A 14 -4.57 -4.81 1.29
C TRP A 14 -4.77 -3.92 0.06
N ILE A 15 -3.75 -3.17 -0.36
CA ILE A 15 -3.82 -2.34 -1.58
C ILE A 15 -4.00 -3.21 -2.84
N ASP A 16 -3.30 -4.35 -2.94
CA ASP A 16 -3.46 -5.30 -4.06
C ASP A 16 -4.90 -5.85 -4.12
N GLU A 17 -5.49 -6.18 -2.96
CA GLU A 17 -6.88 -6.59 -2.86
C GLU A 17 -7.83 -5.48 -3.34
N GLN A 18 -7.64 -4.23 -2.90
CA GLN A 18 -8.47 -3.11 -3.36
C GLN A 18 -8.34 -2.86 -4.86
N LEU A 19 -7.14 -2.98 -5.43
CA LEU A 19 -6.90 -2.84 -6.87
C LEU A 19 -7.40 -4.04 -7.69
N ARG A 20 -7.57 -5.21 -7.07
CA ARG A 20 -8.19 -6.37 -7.72
C ARG A 20 -9.71 -6.17 -7.84
N ASP A 21 -10.35 -5.67 -6.78
CA ASP A 21 -11.78 -5.36 -6.77
C ASP A 21 -12.12 -4.12 -7.63
N ASP A 22 -11.32 -3.06 -7.53
CA ASP A 22 -11.44 -1.87 -8.38
C ASP A 22 -10.07 -1.48 -9.00
N PRO A 23 -9.76 -1.97 -10.21
CA PRO A 23 -8.51 -1.63 -10.90
C PRO A 23 -8.36 -0.14 -11.24
N LYS A 24 -9.44 0.65 -11.15
CA LYS A 24 -9.45 2.10 -11.41
C LYS A 24 -9.37 2.92 -10.12
N ALA A 25 -9.34 2.28 -8.96
CA ALA A 25 -9.20 2.97 -7.68
C ALA A 25 -7.95 3.85 -7.66
N ASP A 26 -8.08 4.99 -7.00
CA ASP A 26 -6.98 5.94 -6.86
C ASP A 26 -5.91 5.35 -5.93
N ARG A 27 -4.75 5.03 -6.49
CA ARG A 27 -3.62 4.43 -5.76
C ARG A 27 -3.14 5.33 -4.63
N THR A 28 -3.12 6.65 -4.82
CA THR A 28 -2.69 7.61 -3.80
C THR A 28 -3.62 7.56 -2.60
N ARG A 29 -4.94 7.52 -2.85
CA ARG A 29 -5.95 7.38 -1.79
C ARG A 29 -5.81 6.07 -1.02
N LEU A 30 -5.57 4.96 -1.72
CA LEU A 30 -5.35 3.66 -1.09
C LEU A 30 -4.09 3.65 -0.22
N ILE A 31 -3.01 4.30 -0.65
CA ILE A 31 -1.79 4.44 0.16
C ILE A 31 -2.06 5.24 1.44
N ASP A 32 -2.78 6.35 1.35
CA ASP A 32 -3.14 7.18 2.50
C ASP A 32 -3.99 6.41 3.52
N GLU A 33 -4.95 5.62 3.02
CA GLU A 33 -5.81 4.77 3.85
C GLU A 33 -5.02 3.63 4.51
N ALA A 34 -4.14 2.96 3.76
CA ALA A 34 -3.25 1.94 4.27
C ALA A 34 -2.31 2.52 5.35
N GLY A 35 -1.81 3.74 5.15
CA GLY A 35 -0.97 4.43 6.11
C GLY A 35 -1.62 4.60 7.48
N ARG A 36 -2.89 4.99 7.49
CA ARG A 36 -3.68 5.14 8.74
C ARG A 36 -4.09 3.79 9.32
N ARG A 37 -4.40 2.81 8.47
CA ARG A 37 -4.89 1.49 8.88
C ARG A 37 -3.83 0.61 9.53
N PHE A 38 -2.58 0.72 9.06
CA PHE A 38 -1.47 -0.12 9.48
C PHE A 38 -0.40 0.67 10.25
N ASP A 39 -0.71 1.89 10.69
CA ASP A 39 0.20 2.79 11.41
C ASP A 39 1.57 2.92 10.69
N LEU A 40 1.53 3.14 9.37
CA LEU A 40 2.74 3.25 8.57
C LEU A 40 3.47 4.56 8.85
N THR A 41 4.79 4.50 8.85
CA THR A 41 5.60 5.72 8.93
C THR A 41 5.52 6.50 7.62
N PRO A 42 5.88 7.80 7.61
CA PRO A 42 5.99 8.56 6.37
C PRO A 42 6.91 7.90 5.33
N LEU A 43 7.97 7.24 5.79
CA LEU A 43 8.91 6.51 4.92
C LEU A 43 8.27 5.28 4.28
N ASP A 44 7.45 4.55 5.03
CA ASP A 44 6.70 3.40 4.53
C ASP A 44 5.67 3.82 3.46
N SER A 45 4.96 4.91 3.68
CA SER A 45 4.02 5.48 2.71
C SER A 45 4.72 5.96 1.44
N GLU A 46 5.89 6.59 1.56
CA GLU A 46 6.73 6.94 0.40
C GLU A 46 7.20 5.70 -0.37
N PHE A 47 7.57 4.62 0.33
CA PHE A 47 7.92 3.36 -0.30
C PHE A 47 6.74 2.82 -1.11
N LEU A 48 5.53 2.79 -0.54
CA LEU A 48 4.32 2.36 -1.25
C LEU A 48 4.03 3.21 -2.48
N LEU A 49 4.16 4.53 -2.37
CA LEU A 49 3.97 5.45 -3.49
C LEU A 49 4.90 5.13 -4.65
N ARG A 50 6.20 4.94 -4.38
CA ARG A 50 7.20 4.61 -5.39
C ARG A 50 6.96 3.22 -5.99
N HIS A 51 6.62 2.24 -5.14
CA HIS A 51 6.35 0.87 -5.54
C HIS A 51 5.13 0.77 -6.48
N LEU A 52 4.08 1.52 -6.20
CA LEU A 52 2.81 1.45 -6.95
C LEU A 52 2.76 2.42 -8.14
N SER A 53 3.54 3.51 -8.11
CA SER A 53 3.65 4.46 -9.24
C SER A 53 4.59 3.98 -10.35
N GLY A 54 5.53 3.07 -10.04
CA GLY A 54 6.51 2.54 -11.00
C GLY A 54 5.93 1.63 -12.08
N ARG A 55 4.67 1.19 -11.96
CA ARG A 55 3.99 0.39 -12.98
C ARG A 55 3.33 1.31 -14.02
N LYS A 56 4.15 2.07 -14.74
CA LYS A 56 3.68 2.79 -15.93
C LYS A 56 3.31 1.74 -16.99
N PRO A 57 2.06 1.67 -17.48
CA PRO A 57 1.80 0.97 -18.72
C PRO A 57 2.51 1.76 -19.82
N SER A 58 3.61 1.21 -20.33
CA SER A 58 4.15 1.55 -21.65
C SER A 58 3.79 0.41 -22.59
#